data_AF-A0A6G2D7H4-F1
#
_entry.id   AF-A0A6G2D7H4-F1
#
_cell.length_a   1.000
_cell.length_b   1.000
_cell.length_c   1.000
_cell.angle_alpha   90.00
_cell.angle_beta   90.00
_cell.angle_gamma   90.00
#
_symmetry.space_group_name_H-M   'P 1'
#
loop_
_entity.id
_entity.type
_entity.pdbx_description
1 polymer ?
#
loop_
_entity_poly.entity_id
_entity_poly.type
_entity_poly.pdbx_seq_one_letter_code
_entity_poly.pdbx_strand_id
1 'polypeptide(L)'
;VAEACGILFVTGSYSAALKDPSDDSFAVKSNRPDLLLGTNIGLDKPVELGLQTLEEMNPLLLQVHVNVMQELLMPEGERQFRLWQNNLKDYAEQITVPLVLKEVGFG
;
A
#
# COMPACT_ATOMS: atom_id res chain seq x y z
N VAL A 1 -3.60 -13.60 -15.09
CA VAL A 1 -2.38 -13.20 -15.81
C VAL A 1 -1.15 -13.35 -14.92
N ALA A 2 -1.03 -12.58 -13.83
CA ALA A 2 0.18 -12.58 -13.00
C ALA A 2 0.64 -13.97 -12.52
N GLU A 3 -0.24 -14.72 -11.87
CA GLU A 3 0.04 -16.10 -11.43
C GLU A 3 0.45 -17.01 -12.59
N ALA A 4 -0.35 -17.05 -13.67
CA ALA A 4 -0.06 -17.86 -14.87
C ALA A 4 1.28 -17.52 -15.55
N CYS A 5 1.80 -16.30 -15.35
CA CYS A 5 3.06 -15.85 -15.90
C CYS A 5 4.21 -15.86 -14.88
N GLY A 6 3.97 -16.21 -13.61
CA GLY A 6 4.98 -16.16 -12.56
C GLY A 6 5.53 -14.76 -12.28
N ILE A 7 4.73 -13.71 -12.47
CA ILE A 7 5.14 -12.31 -12.26
C ILE A 7 4.48 -11.73 -11.01
N LEU A 8 5.17 -10.81 -10.34
CA LEU A 8 4.65 -10.08 -9.19
C LEU A 8 3.42 -9.25 -9.59
N PHE A 9 2.34 -9.37 -8.83
CA PHE A 9 1.18 -8.50 -8.88
C PHE A 9 1.15 -7.62 -7.63
N VAL A 10 1.05 -6.31 -7.81
CA VAL A 10 0.85 -5.37 -6.69
C VAL A 10 -0.51 -4.71 -6.87
N THR A 11 -1.34 -4.73 -5.82
CA THR A 11 -2.65 -4.09 -5.83
C THR A 11 -2.53 -2.56 -5.82
N GLY A 12 -3.65 -1.87 -6.06
CA GLY A 12 -3.78 -0.46 -5.70
C GLY A 12 -3.71 -0.25 -4.18
N SER A 13 -3.85 1.01 -3.75
CA SER A 13 -3.83 1.37 -2.34
C SER A 13 -4.91 0.65 -1.55
N TYR A 14 -4.51 -0.03 -0.48
CA TYR A 14 -5.38 -0.77 0.44
C TYR A 14 -6.18 0.17 1.37
N SER A 15 -5.98 1.49 1.27
CA SER A 15 -6.69 2.47 2.10
C SER A 15 -8.21 2.43 1.96
N ALA A 16 -8.76 1.91 0.85
CA ALA A 16 -10.19 1.73 0.67
C ALA A 16 -10.74 0.62 1.57
N ALA A 17 -10.12 -0.57 1.53
CA ALA A 17 -10.51 -1.72 2.34
C ALA A 17 -10.35 -1.46 3.85
N LEU A 18 -9.34 -0.67 4.26
CA LEU A 18 -9.21 -0.25 5.66
C LEU A 18 -10.36 0.63 6.15
N LYS A 19 -11.05 1.35 5.25
CA LYS A 19 -12.22 2.18 5.58
C LYS A 19 -13.52 1.40 5.53
N ASP A 20 -13.59 0.41 4.64
CA ASP A 20 -14.74 -0.47 4.46
C ASP A 20 -14.30 -1.95 4.54
N PRO A 21 -14.38 -2.57 5.73
CA PRO A 21 -14.00 -3.97 5.91
C PRO A 21 -14.83 -4.98 5.10
N SER A 22 -15.93 -4.54 4.46
CA SER A 22 -16.72 -5.38 3.56
C SER A 22 -16.19 -5.43 2.12
N ASP A 23 -15.17 -4.61 1.80
CA ASP A 23 -14.53 -4.56 0.48
C ASP A 23 -13.70 -5.82 0.21
N ASP A 24 -14.23 -6.72 -0.62
CA ASP A 24 -13.60 -7.97 -1.02
C ASP A 24 -12.74 -7.84 -2.29
N SER A 25 -12.63 -6.64 -2.87
CA SER A 25 -11.93 -6.42 -4.15
C SER A 25 -10.43 -6.75 -4.09
N PHE A 26 -9.86 -6.77 -2.89
CA PHE A 26 -8.46 -7.10 -2.62
C PHE A 26 -8.23 -8.58 -2.28
N ALA A 27 -9.27 -9.40 -2.13
CA ALA A 27 -9.20 -10.83 -1.83
C ALA A 27 -8.75 -11.68 -3.06
N VAL A 28 -7.70 -11.23 -3.76
CA VAL A 28 -7.25 -11.78 -5.04
C VAL A 28 -6.52 -13.12 -4.90
N LYS A 29 -6.00 -13.43 -3.71
CA LYS A 29 -5.23 -14.64 -3.42
C LYS A 29 -6.10 -15.88 -3.14
N SER A 30 -7.39 -15.68 -2.79
CA SER A 30 -8.31 -16.73 -2.35
C SER A 30 -8.42 -17.91 -3.33
N ASN A 31 -8.36 -17.64 -4.63
CA ASN A 31 -8.43 -18.65 -5.69
C ASN A 31 -7.13 -18.73 -6.51
N ARG A 32 -6.03 -18.18 -5.99
CA ARG A 32 -4.75 -18.02 -6.70
C ARG A 32 -3.58 -18.26 -5.73
N PRO A 33 -3.36 -19.52 -5.30
CA PRO A 33 -2.41 -19.85 -4.25
C PRO A 33 -0.95 -19.54 -4.62
N ASP A 34 -0.62 -19.57 -5.92
CA ASP A 34 0.74 -19.34 -6.43
C ASP A 34 0.96 -17.87 -6.82
N LEU A 35 -0.03 -16.99 -6.58
CA LEU A 35 0.10 -15.57 -6.87
C LEU A 35 1.17 -14.93 -5.99
N LEU A 36 2.22 -14.44 -6.65
CA LEU A 36 3.19 -13.52 -6.06
C LEU A 36 2.51 -12.17 -5.83
N LEU A 37 2.08 -11.93 -4.59
CA LEU A 37 1.29 -10.76 -4.22
C LEU A 37 2.13 -9.74 -3.44
N GLY A 38 2.18 -8.50 -3.91
CA GLY A 38 2.49 -7.32 -3.11
C GLY A 38 1.24 -6.47 -2.90
N THR A 39 1.31 -5.52 -1.97
CA THR A 39 0.23 -4.55 -1.74
C THR A 39 0.78 -3.13 -1.63
N ASN A 40 -0.11 -2.15 -1.49
CA ASN A 40 0.23 -0.74 -1.52
C ASN A 40 -0.55 0.05 -0.45
N ILE A 41 0.09 1.05 0.15
CA ILE A 41 -0.55 2.03 1.04
C ILE A 41 0.08 3.42 0.86
N GLY A 42 -0.63 4.49 1.22
CA GLY A 42 -0.11 5.85 1.16
C GLY A 42 0.76 6.22 2.36
N LEU A 43 1.79 7.02 2.13
CA LEU A 43 2.70 7.49 3.19
C LEU A 43 2.03 8.45 4.18
N ASP A 44 0.87 8.99 3.83
CA ASP A 44 0.02 9.79 4.72
C ASP A 44 -0.58 8.95 5.86
N LYS A 45 -0.64 7.62 5.73
CA LYS A 45 -1.18 6.73 6.75
C LYS A 45 -0.17 6.46 7.87
N PRO A 46 -0.59 6.47 9.14
CA PRO A 46 0.27 6.06 10.24
C PRO A 46 0.63 4.56 10.13
N VAL A 47 1.73 4.15 10.76
CA VAL A 47 2.32 2.81 10.57
C VAL A 47 1.41 1.68 11.02
N GLU A 48 0.52 1.92 11.97
CA GLU A 48 -0.45 0.95 12.48
C GLU A 48 -1.37 0.44 11.37
N LEU A 49 -1.76 1.32 10.43
CA LEU A 49 -2.54 0.92 9.25
C LEU A 49 -1.71 0.12 8.25
N GLY A 50 -0.41 0.38 8.17
CA GLY A 50 0.53 -0.44 7.40
C GLY A 50 0.65 -1.86 7.98
N LEU A 51 0.75 -1.99 9.30
CA LEU A 51 0.77 -3.27 10.00
C LEU A 51 -0.54 -4.04 9.79
N GLN A 52 -1.70 -3.39 9.95
CA GLN A 52 -3.00 -3.98 9.64
C GLN A 52 -3.07 -4.48 8.19
N THR A 53 -2.56 -3.70 7.23
CA THR A 53 -2.50 -4.09 5.82
C THR A 53 -1.67 -5.37 5.63
N LEU A 54 -0.56 -5.53 6.36
CA LEU A 54 0.25 -6.75 6.33
C LEU A 54 -0.52 -7.97 6.86
N GLU A 55 -1.22 -7.80 7.98
CA GLU A 55 -2.03 -8.85 8.60
C GLU A 55 -3.15 -9.33 7.67
N GLU A 56 -3.85 -8.41 7.02
CA GLU A 56 -5.00 -8.71 6.18
C GLU A 56 -4.60 -9.24 4.79
N MET A 57 -3.49 -8.73 4.20
CA MET A 57 -3.09 -9.08 2.83
C MET A 57 -1.99 -10.15 2.73
N ASN A 58 -1.22 -10.37 3.80
CA ASN A 58 -0.03 -11.23 3.81
C ASN A 58 0.86 -11.11 2.54
N PRO A 59 1.36 -9.90 2.24
CA PRO A 59 2.07 -9.62 1.01
C PRO A 59 3.55 -10.01 1.08
N LEU A 60 4.17 -10.24 -0.09
CA LEU A 60 5.61 -10.42 -0.24
C LEU A 60 6.40 -9.12 -0.06
N LEU A 61 5.78 -7.99 -0.37
CA LEU A 61 6.33 -6.65 -0.19
C LEU A 61 5.21 -5.63 0.00
N LEU A 62 5.55 -4.52 0.65
CA LEU A 62 4.66 -3.38 0.80
C LEU A 62 5.23 -2.17 0.05
N GLN A 63 4.46 -1.66 -0.90
CA GLN A 63 4.71 -0.35 -1.48
C GLN A 63 4.12 0.74 -0.61
N VAL A 64 4.91 1.76 -0.31
CA VAL A 64 4.47 2.97 0.38
C VAL A 64 4.55 4.13 -0.59
N HIS A 65 3.40 4.61 -1.06
CA HIS A 65 3.38 5.60 -2.13
C HIS A 65 3.49 7.04 -1.62
N VAL A 66 4.18 7.88 -2.40
CA VAL A 66 4.35 9.32 -2.19
C VAL A 66 3.72 10.04 -3.38
N ASN A 67 2.61 10.74 -3.15
CA ASN A 67 1.75 11.28 -4.21
C ASN A 67 1.43 12.78 -4.01
N VAL A 68 2.38 13.57 -3.49
CA VAL A 68 2.19 14.98 -3.08
C VAL A 68 1.47 15.82 -4.14
N MET A 69 1.92 15.79 -5.40
CA MET A 69 1.30 16.58 -6.46
C MET A 69 -0.15 16.15 -6.73
N GLN A 70 -0.41 14.84 -6.71
CA GLN A 70 -1.76 14.31 -6.89
C GLN A 70 -2.69 14.77 -5.76
N GLU A 71 -2.23 14.70 -4.50
CA GLU A 71 -2.98 15.19 -3.33
C GLU A 71 -3.32 16.68 -3.45
N LEU A 72 -2.35 17.51 -3.85
CA LEU A 72 -2.55 18.95 -4.01
C LEU A 72 -3.57 19.31 -5.10
N LEU A 73 -3.70 18.49 -6.13
CA LEU A 73 -4.65 18.69 -7.23
C LEU A 73 -6.06 18.18 -6.91
N MET A 74 -6.20 17.22 -5.99
CA MET A 74 -7.49 16.66 -5.58
C MET A 74 -8.20 17.59 -4.59
N PRO A 75 -9.49 17.93 -4.78
CA PRO A 75 -10.26 18.72 -3.82
C PRO A 75 -10.27 18.15 -2.39
N GLU A 76 -10.32 16.82 -2.30
CA GLU A 76 -10.37 16.02 -1.08
C GLU A 76 -8.99 15.57 -0.57
N GLY A 77 -7.92 15.94 -1.30
CA GLY A 77 -6.58 15.46 -1.00
C GLY A 77 -5.99 16.05 0.28
N GLU A 78 -4.95 15.40 0.78
CA GLU A 78 -4.19 15.83 1.94
C GLU A 78 -3.58 17.22 1.72
N ARG A 79 -3.48 18.01 2.80
CA ARG A 79 -2.85 19.34 2.83
C ARG A 79 -1.74 19.43 3.89
N GLN A 80 -1.56 18.39 4.70
CA GLN A 80 -0.56 18.29 5.74
C GLN A 80 0.45 17.18 5.45
N PHE A 81 1.61 17.58 4.92
CA PHE A 81 2.69 16.64 4.56
C PHE A 81 3.79 16.52 5.63
N ARG A 82 3.70 17.29 6.73
CA ARG A 82 4.76 17.38 7.75
C ARG A 82 5.05 16.05 8.45
N LEU A 83 4.06 15.17 8.53
CA LEU A 83 4.18 13.88 9.21
C LEU A 83 4.82 12.79 8.33
N TRP A 84 4.91 12.99 7.02
CA TRP A 84 5.27 11.92 6.08
C TRP A 84 6.69 11.37 6.29
N GLN A 85 7.65 12.22 6.69
CA GLN A 85 9.00 11.74 7.01
C GLN A 85 9.02 10.90 8.29
N ASN A 86 8.21 11.27 9.30
CA ASN A 86 8.09 10.48 10.53
C ASN A 86 7.41 9.15 10.22
N ASN A 87 6.31 9.18 9.47
CA ASN A 87 5.67 7.96 9.00
C ASN A 87 6.68 7.07 8.25
N LEU A 88 7.47 7.62 7.32
CA LEU A 88 8.44 6.81 6.58
C LEU A 88 9.46 6.13 7.50
N LYS A 89 9.93 6.85 8.52
CA LYS A 89 10.80 6.29 9.55
C LYS A 89 10.11 5.15 10.29
N ASP A 90 8.87 5.37 10.74
CA ASP A 90 8.11 4.37 11.48
C ASP A 90 7.87 3.11 10.64
N TYR A 91 7.54 3.27 9.35
CA TYR A 91 7.43 2.15 8.42
C TYR A 91 8.76 1.40 8.29
N ALA A 92 9.87 2.10 8.09
CA ALA A 92 11.19 1.48 7.96
C ALA A 92 11.63 0.74 9.23
N GLU A 93 11.18 1.17 10.41
CA GLU A 93 11.52 0.54 11.69
C GLU A 93 10.60 -0.63 12.05
N GLN A 94 9.33 -0.60 11.64
CA GLN A 94 8.31 -1.54 12.15
C GLN A 94 7.77 -2.54 11.11
N ILE A 95 7.81 -2.23 9.81
CA ILE A 95 7.31 -3.15 8.78
C ILE A 95 8.31 -4.29 8.57
N THR A 96 7.80 -5.52 8.62
CA THR A 96 8.62 -6.74 8.61
C THR A 96 8.88 -7.31 7.21
N VAL A 97 8.08 -6.91 6.22
CA VAL A 97 8.28 -7.29 4.81
C VAL A 97 9.12 -6.23 4.07
N PRO A 98 9.78 -6.57 2.96
CA PRO A 98 10.48 -5.59 2.13
C PRO A 98 9.58 -4.39 1.79
N LEU A 99 10.11 -3.19 2.06
CA LEU A 99 9.47 -1.93 1.74
C LEU A 99 9.98 -1.37 0.42
N VAL A 100 9.05 -0.81 -0.36
CA VAL A 100 9.37 -0.08 -1.59
C VAL A 100 8.73 1.31 -1.50
N LEU A 101 9.55 2.34 -1.33
CA LEU A 101 9.09 3.71 -1.49
C LEU A 101 8.71 3.94 -2.95
N LYS A 102 7.47 4.36 -3.20
CA LYS A 102 6.91 4.39 -4.56
C LYS A 102 6.41 5.77 -4.97
N GLU A 103 6.94 6.27 -6.06
CA GLU A 103 6.44 7.44 -6.76
C GLU A 103 5.25 7.05 -7.70
N VAL A 104 4.39 8.01 -8.07
CA VAL A 104 3.12 7.83 -8.80
C VAL A 104 3.04 8.51 -10.19
N GLY A 105 4.16 8.89 -10.79
CA GLY A 105 4.27 9.43 -12.16
C GLY A 105 5.07 10.74 -12.33
N PHE A 106 5.64 11.28 -11.26
CA PHE A 106 6.37 12.55 -11.17
C PHE A 106 7.91 12.45 -11.04
N GLY A 107 8.48 11.24 -10.99
CA GLY A 107 9.95 11.03 -11.05
C GLY A 107 10.63 10.93 -9.69
#